data_AF-A0A1B8RWK5-F1
#
_entry.id   AF-A0A1B8RWK5-F1
#
_cell.length_a   1.000
_cell.length_b   1.000
_cell.length_c   1.000
_cell.angle_alpha   90.00
_cell.angle_beta   90.00
_cell.angle_gamma   90.00
#
_symmetry.space_group_name_H-M   'P 1'
#
loop_
_entity.id
_entity.type
_entity.pdbx_description
1 polymer ?
#
loop_
_entity_poly.entity_id
_entity_poly.type
_entity_poly.pdbx_seq_one_letter_code
_entity_poly.pdbx_strand_id
1 'polypeptide(L)'
;MNIFDMVFSMTDTTEPIVRTDHSENAAHLNWWWNEVLSPLFTWMGEVIGSLFPWALLLVLFASKDVRISLISLMRRLGDANEVQIGGMKFNLTNQEFEYYYDAYSKNRREKLIGIFDDITCQKKLVESFENFVTSNISKSLAERGIEEFRSTIHIISPHDKEYLYQLTEYYPESEAMRGVTNRGRMTSIRFGITGRAIRDGKPHYDGHIRPAQLISLWGMTRAEAESAGKGELSMLSMPILNIHHEPVACVFVGVKVKFAFGSDENSGSGDTIQSFVSSNEWKALSTVIIDVQKEGAQRWSSLR
;
A
#
# COMPACT_ATOMS: atom_id res chain seq x y z
N MET A 1 -23.04 -25.53 12.41
CA MET A 1 -24.31 -25.10 13.01
C MET A 1 -25.04 -24.32 11.92
N ASN A 2 -26.01 -24.96 11.26
CA ASN A 2 -26.63 -24.48 10.02
C ASN A 2 -27.90 -23.68 10.32
N ILE A 3 -28.18 -22.65 9.51
CA ILE A 3 -29.30 -21.71 9.60
C ILE A 3 -30.70 -22.37 9.39
N PHE A 4 -30.75 -23.70 9.19
CA PHE A 4 -31.99 -24.42 8.89
C PHE A 4 -32.74 -24.99 10.11
N ASP A 5 -32.15 -25.01 11.30
CA ASP A 5 -32.76 -25.68 12.48
C ASP A 5 -33.67 -24.77 13.34
N MET A 6 -33.92 -23.52 12.94
CA MET A 6 -34.55 -22.52 13.83
C MET A 6 -36.03 -22.18 13.54
N VAL A 7 -36.75 -22.95 12.71
CA VAL A 7 -38.13 -22.60 12.31
C VAL A 7 -39.22 -23.59 12.74
N PHE A 8 -38.91 -24.78 13.26
CA PHE A 8 -39.96 -25.73 13.67
C PHE A 8 -40.07 -25.88 15.19
N SER A 9 -40.69 -24.89 15.82
CA SER A 9 -41.29 -25.04 17.14
C SER A 9 -42.39 -24.00 17.31
N MET A 10 -43.58 -24.29 16.80
CA MET A 10 -44.88 -23.88 17.34
C MET A 10 -45.96 -24.27 16.34
N THR A 11 -46.71 -25.32 16.68
CA THR A 11 -48.18 -25.35 16.72
C THR A 11 -48.60 -26.81 16.79
N ASP A 12 -48.89 -27.26 18.01
CA ASP A 12 -49.53 -28.53 18.29
C ASP A 12 -51.04 -28.23 18.37
N THR A 13 -51.73 -28.36 17.24
CA THR A 13 -53.19 -28.33 17.17
C THR A 13 -53.64 -29.51 16.32
N THR A 14 -54.06 -30.57 17.00
CA THR A 14 -54.65 -31.77 16.42
C THR A 14 -56.03 -31.44 15.84
N GLU A 15 -56.07 -31.06 14.56
CA GLU A 15 -57.27 -31.20 13.74
C GLU A 15 -57.20 -32.50 12.91
N PRO A 16 -58.33 -33.17 12.66
CA PRO A 16 -58.36 -34.37 11.84
C PRO A 16 -57.93 -34.03 10.41
N ILE A 17 -56.78 -34.58 10.00
CA ILE A 17 -56.28 -34.50 8.63
C ILE A 17 -57.29 -35.18 7.72
N VAL A 18 -58.09 -34.38 7.02
CA VAL A 18 -58.79 -34.80 5.82
C VAL A 18 -57.70 -35.23 4.85
N ARG A 19 -57.58 -36.55 4.61
CA ARG A 19 -56.76 -37.10 3.52
C ARG A 19 -57.32 -36.58 2.21
N THR A 20 -56.88 -35.39 1.81
CA THR A 20 -56.93 -34.97 0.41
C THR A 20 -55.91 -35.82 -0.33
N ASP A 21 -56.31 -36.33 -1.48
CA ASP A 21 -55.53 -37.26 -2.28
C ASP A 21 -54.27 -36.54 -2.81
N HIS A 22 -53.18 -36.60 -2.05
CA HIS A 22 -51.90 -35.94 -2.39
C HIS A 22 -51.25 -36.51 -3.66
N SER A 23 -51.82 -37.56 -4.25
CA SER A 23 -51.35 -38.14 -5.50
C SER A 23 -51.51 -37.17 -6.69
N GLU A 24 -52.59 -36.37 -6.72
CA GLU A 24 -52.84 -35.41 -7.80
C GLU A 24 -51.87 -34.22 -7.75
N ASN A 25 -51.52 -33.74 -6.56
CA ASN A 25 -50.56 -32.64 -6.39
C ASN A 25 -49.13 -33.05 -6.76
N ALA A 26 -48.74 -34.30 -6.49
CA ALA A 26 -47.44 -34.82 -6.88
C ALA A 26 -47.33 -35.00 -8.40
N ALA A 27 -48.40 -35.47 -9.05
CA ALA A 27 -48.46 -35.58 -10.51
C ALA A 27 -48.35 -34.21 -11.19
N HIS A 28 -49.03 -33.20 -10.66
CA HIS A 28 -48.97 -31.83 -11.17
C HIS A 28 -47.57 -31.21 -11.02
N LEU A 29 -46.91 -31.37 -9.86
CA LEU A 29 -45.54 -30.87 -9.65
C LEU A 29 -44.52 -31.53 -10.59
N ASN A 30 -44.63 -32.85 -10.79
CA ASN A 30 -43.75 -33.57 -11.72
C ASN A 30 -43.96 -33.13 -13.17
N TRP A 31 -45.20 -32.84 -13.56
CA TRP A 31 -45.50 -32.29 -14.88
C TRP A 31 -44.86 -30.91 -15.08
N TRP A 32 -45.00 -29.98 -14.12
CA TRP A 32 -44.35 -28.67 -14.17
C TRP A 32 -42.83 -28.76 -14.24
N TRP A 33 -42.23 -29.67 -13.49
CA TRP A 33 -40.78 -29.86 -13.51
C TRP A 33 -40.29 -30.34 -14.89
N ASN A 34 -40.95 -31.34 -15.47
CA ASN A 34 -40.51 -31.97 -16.71
C ASN A 34 -40.82 -31.14 -17.95
N GLU A 35 -42.01 -30.52 -18.02
CA GLU A 35 -42.47 -29.83 -19.23
C GLU A 35 -42.04 -28.36 -19.27
N VAL A 36 -41.83 -27.73 -18.11
CA VAL A 36 -41.56 -26.27 -18.04
C VAL A 36 -40.17 -25.98 -17.50
N LEU A 37 -39.83 -26.50 -16.33
CA LEU A 37 -38.58 -26.11 -15.65
C LEU A 37 -37.34 -26.77 -16.27
N SER A 38 -37.39 -28.07 -16.59
CA SER A 38 -36.25 -28.79 -17.16
C SER A 38 -35.81 -28.24 -18.54
N PRO A 39 -36.71 -27.96 -19.49
CA PRO A 39 -36.34 -27.34 -20.76
C PRO A 39 -35.81 -25.91 -20.57
N LEU A 40 -36.39 -25.14 -19.65
CA LEU A 40 -35.93 -23.80 -19.31
C LEU A 40 -34.49 -23.82 -18.77
N PHE A 41 -34.18 -24.72 -17.82
CA PHE A 41 -32.84 -24.85 -17.27
C PHE A 41 -31.82 -25.35 -18.29
N THR A 42 -32.23 -26.25 -19.19
CA THR A 42 -31.37 -26.74 -20.27
C THR A 42 -31.04 -25.62 -21.25
N TRP A 43 -32.05 -24.85 -21.68
CA TRP A 43 -31.87 -23.68 -22.52
C TRP A 43 -31.02 -22.60 -21.84
N MET A 44 -31.26 -22.30 -20.56
CA MET A 44 -30.42 -21.38 -19.79
C MET A 44 -28.98 -21.88 -19.68
N GLY A 45 -28.76 -23.19 -19.53
CA GLY A 45 -27.45 -23.82 -19.53
C GLY A 45 -26.72 -23.63 -20.87
N GLU A 46 -27.41 -23.78 -21.99
CA GLU A 46 -26.87 -23.53 -23.34
C GLU A 46 -26.56 -22.04 -23.55
N VAL A 47 -27.44 -21.15 -23.09
CA VAL A 47 -27.21 -19.70 -23.15
C VAL A 47 -26.01 -19.31 -22.29
N ILE A 48 -25.95 -19.74 -21.02
CA ILE A 48 -24.83 -19.45 -20.12
C ILE A 48 -23.53 -20.08 -20.64
N GLY A 49 -23.61 -21.31 -21.17
CA GLY A 49 -22.47 -22.00 -21.79
C GLY A 49 -21.95 -21.28 -23.04
N SER A 50 -22.85 -20.76 -23.88
CA SER A 50 -22.49 -19.94 -25.05
C SER A 50 -21.92 -18.58 -24.68
N LEU A 51 -22.32 -18.06 -23.52
CA LEU A 51 -21.84 -16.81 -22.96
C LEU A 51 -20.58 -17.01 -22.13
N PHE A 52 -20.13 -18.23 -21.83
CA PHE A 52 -18.86 -18.48 -21.17
C PHE A 52 -17.77 -18.69 -22.23
N PRO A 53 -16.65 -17.95 -22.21
CA PRO A 53 -16.14 -17.09 -21.13
C PRO A 53 -16.56 -15.60 -21.24
N TRP A 54 -17.33 -15.21 -22.24
CA TRP A 54 -17.63 -13.81 -22.59
C TRP A 54 -18.39 -12.99 -21.55
N ALA A 55 -19.41 -13.53 -20.87
CA ALA A 55 -20.12 -12.86 -19.79
C ALA A 55 -19.21 -12.63 -18.59
N LEU A 56 -18.35 -13.60 -18.27
CA LEU A 56 -17.31 -13.42 -17.26
C LEU A 56 -16.35 -12.31 -17.68
N LEU A 57 -15.90 -12.30 -18.94
CA LEU A 57 -15.07 -11.22 -19.48
C LEU A 57 -15.79 -9.88 -19.42
N LEU A 58 -17.06 -9.77 -19.82
CA LEU A 58 -17.83 -8.52 -19.77
C LEU A 58 -18.00 -8.00 -18.35
N VAL A 59 -18.24 -8.89 -17.37
CA VAL A 59 -18.30 -8.53 -15.94
C VAL A 59 -16.92 -8.06 -15.44
N LEU A 60 -15.84 -8.74 -15.85
CA LEU A 60 -14.47 -8.31 -15.58
C LEU A 60 -14.14 -6.96 -16.27
N PHE A 61 -14.69 -6.69 -17.45
CA PHE A 61 -14.51 -5.43 -18.19
C PHE A 61 -15.42 -4.30 -17.67
N ALA A 62 -16.49 -4.59 -16.95
CA ALA A 62 -17.38 -3.56 -16.40
C ALA A 62 -16.67 -2.76 -15.29
N SER A 63 -15.91 -3.43 -14.42
CA SER A 63 -15.13 -2.78 -13.37
C SER A 63 -13.91 -2.06 -13.95
N LYS A 64 -13.70 -0.79 -13.55
CA LYS A 64 -12.50 -0.02 -13.95
C LYS A 64 -11.21 -0.63 -13.40
N ASP A 65 -11.24 -1.17 -12.17
CA ASP A 65 -10.06 -1.74 -11.50
C ASP A 65 -9.62 -3.08 -12.12
N VAL A 66 -10.61 -3.89 -12.53
CA VAL A 66 -10.34 -5.18 -13.17
C VAL A 66 -9.80 -4.99 -14.58
N ARG A 67 -10.28 -3.99 -15.32
CA ARG A 67 -9.71 -3.60 -16.63
C ARG A 67 -8.21 -3.32 -16.57
N ILE A 68 -7.78 -2.48 -15.63
CA ILE A 68 -6.36 -2.11 -15.47
C ILE A 68 -5.52 -3.35 -15.11
N SER A 69 -6.03 -4.19 -14.20
CA SER A 69 -5.36 -5.42 -13.77
C SER A 69 -5.22 -6.42 -14.93
N LEU A 70 -6.28 -6.61 -15.72
CA LEU A 70 -6.29 -7.50 -16.87
C LEU A 70 -5.36 -7.00 -17.98
N ILE A 71 -5.34 -5.69 -18.26
CA ILE A 71 -4.39 -5.10 -19.22
C ILE A 71 -2.95 -5.30 -18.76
N SER A 72 -2.66 -5.13 -17.46
CA SER A 72 -1.32 -5.37 -16.92
C SER A 72 -0.90 -6.84 -17.05
N LEU A 73 -1.84 -7.79 -16.89
CA LEU A 73 -1.61 -9.21 -17.06
C LEU A 73 -1.38 -9.57 -18.54
N MET A 74 -2.21 -9.04 -19.45
CA MET A 74 -2.08 -9.25 -20.90
C MET A 74 -0.72 -8.78 -21.41
N ARG A 75 -0.22 -7.65 -20.90
CA ARG A 75 1.12 -7.13 -21.22
C ARG A 75 2.26 -7.99 -20.66
N ARG A 76 2.06 -8.66 -19.51
CA ARG A 76 3.01 -9.66 -18.99
C ARG A 76 3.03 -10.95 -19.82
N LEU A 77 1.93 -11.24 -20.52
CA LEU A 77 1.76 -12.45 -21.32
C LEU A 77 2.16 -12.27 -22.81
N GLY A 78 2.37 -11.04 -23.30
CA GLY A 78 2.97 -10.77 -24.61
C GLY A 78 2.88 -9.33 -25.10
N ASP A 79 3.71 -8.99 -26.11
CA ASP A 79 3.80 -7.69 -26.82
C ASP A 79 2.58 -7.42 -27.73
N ALA A 80 1.36 -7.71 -27.27
CA ALA A 80 0.16 -7.41 -28.02
C ALA A 80 -0.13 -5.89 -27.95
N ASN A 81 0.32 -5.15 -28.95
CA ASN A 81 0.04 -3.71 -29.10
C ASN A 81 -1.44 -3.41 -29.36
N GLU A 82 -2.23 -4.42 -29.74
CA GLU A 82 -3.65 -4.29 -30.01
C GLU A 82 -4.39 -5.51 -29.46
N VAL A 83 -5.41 -5.28 -28.65
CA VAL A 83 -6.30 -6.34 -28.17
C VAL A 83 -7.70 -6.03 -28.65
N GLN A 84 -8.26 -6.92 -29.47
CA GLN A 84 -9.63 -6.80 -29.95
C GLN A 84 -10.56 -7.62 -29.04
N ILE A 85 -11.51 -6.96 -28.39
CA ILE A 85 -12.49 -7.61 -27.52
C ILE A 85 -13.88 -7.12 -27.92
N GLY A 86 -14.74 -8.03 -28.36
CA GLY A 86 -16.12 -7.71 -28.74
C GLY A 86 -16.22 -6.71 -29.90
N GLY A 87 -15.30 -6.76 -30.87
CA GLY A 87 -15.27 -5.83 -32.01
C GLY A 87 -14.65 -4.46 -31.69
N MET A 88 -14.40 -4.14 -30.41
CA MET A 88 -13.65 -2.95 -29.99
C MET A 88 -12.15 -3.25 -30.06
N LYS A 89 -11.41 -2.42 -30.78
CA LYS A 89 -9.95 -2.46 -30.85
C LYS A 89 -9.40 -1.58 -29.73
N PHE A 90 -8.73 -2.18 -28.76
CA PHE A 90 -7.98 -1.46 -27.74
C PHE A 90 -6.53 -1.36 -28.20
N ASN A 91 -6.10 -0.16 -28.58
CA ASN A 91 -4.71 0.11 -28.89
C ASN A 91 -3.96 0.20 -27.55
N LEU A 92 -3.22 -0.85 -27.21
CA LEU A 92 -2.38 -0.91 -26.00
C LEU A 92 -1.04 -0.22 -26.22
N THR A 93 -0.96 0.74 -27.15
CA THR A 93 0.23 1.58 -27.31
C THR A 93 0.62 2.16 -25.95
N ASN A 94 1.91 2.02 -25.61
CA ASN A 94 2.47 2.35 -24.28
C ASN A 94 1.98 3.71 -23.75
N GLN A 95 1.78 4.69 -24.62
CA GLN A 95 1.43 6.06 -24.24
C GLN A 95 0.02 6.22 -23.66
N GLU A 96 -1.01 5.56 -24.21
CA GLU A 96 -2.38 5.66 -23.67
C GLU A 96 -2.51 4.88 -22.36
N PHE A 97 -1.89 3.69 -22.28
CA PHE A 97 -1.84 2.93 -21.03
C PHE A 97 -1.08 3.68 -19.94
N GLU A 98 0.08 4.27 -20.25
CA GLU A 98 0.83 5.10 -19.32
C GLU A 98 0.00 6.29 -18.86
N TYR A 99 -0.72 6.96 -19.76
CA TYR A 99 -1.63 8.04 -19.38
C TYR A 99 -2.74 7.58 -18.43
N TYR A 100 -3.44 6.48 -18.74
CA TYR A 100 -4.50 5.96 -17.87
C TYR A 100 -3.97 5.43 -16.54
N TYR A 101 -2.83 4.74 -16.55
CA TYR A 101 -2.18 4.23 -15.35
C TYR A 101 -1.69 5.39 -14.47
N ASP A 102 -1.10 6.42 -15.06
CA ASP A 102 -0.64 7.61 -14.34
C ASP A 102 -1.84 8.35 -13.74
N ALA A 103 -2.90 8.62 -14.51
CA ALA A 103 -4.12 9.25 -14.02
C ALA A 103 -4.81 8.44 -12.89
N TYR A 104 -4.87 7.12 -13.03
CA TYR A 104 -5.42 6.22 -12.03
C TYR A 104 -4.56 6.20 -10.75
N SER A 105 -3.24 6.10 -10.90
CA SER A 105 -2.28 6.08 -9.79
C SER A 105 -2.30 7.42 -9.04
N LYS A 106 -2.41 8.53 -9.76
CA LYS A 106 -2.52 9.89 -9.20
C LYS A 106 -3.77 10.04 -8.37
N ASN A 107 -4.94 9.66 -8.88
CA ASN A 107 -6.20 9.73 -8.13
C ASN A 107 -6.14 8.90 -6.83
N ARG A 108 -5.57 7.69 -6.90
CA ARG A 108 -5.38 6.85 -5.71
C ARG A 108 -4.40 7.46 -4.71
N ARG A 109 -3.31 8.06 -5.19
CA ARG A 109 -2.33 8.75 -4.35
C ARG A 109 -2.98 9.95 -3.66
N GLU A 110 -3.76 10.76 -4.36
CA GLU A 110 -4.48 11.90 -3.78
C GLU A 110 -5.47 11.48 -2.68
N LYS A 111 -6.23 10.39 -2.91
CA LYS A 111 -7.09 9.81 -1.86
C LYS A 111 -6.30 9.33 -0.65
N LEU A 112 -5.17 8.66 -0.89
CA LEU A 112 -4.30 8.18 0.17
C LEU A 112 -3.70 9.34 0.98
N ILE A 113 -3.25 10.40 0.31
CA ILE A 113 -2.77 11.63 0.92
C ILE A 113 -3.87 12.20 1.83
N GLY A 114 -5.09 12.37 1.33
CA GLY A 114 -6.20 12.91 2.11
C GLY A 114 -6.51 12.10 3.38
N ILE A 115 -6.46 10.76 3.31
CA ILE A 115 -6.66 9.89 4.48
C ILE A 115 -5.57 10.10 5.52
N PHE A 116 -4.30 10.06 5.11
CA PHE A 116 -3.20 10.19 6.04
C PHE A 116 -3.06 11.60 6.59
N ASP A 117 -3.37 12.63 5.82
CA ASP A 117 -3.35 14.03 6.29
C ASP A 117 -4.32 14.23 7.45
N ASP A 118 -5.54 13.69 7.34
CA ASP A 118 -6.52 13.76 8.42
C ASP A 118 -6.07 12.99 9.67
N ILE A 119 -5.58 11.76 9.51
CA ILE A 119 -5.14 10.93 10.64
C ILE A 119 -3.89 11.52 11.32
N THR A 120 -2.92 12.02 10.54
CA THR A 120 -1.69 12.60 11.09
C THR A 120 -1.96 13.87 11.89
N CYS A 121 -2.96 14.67 11.47
CA CYS A 121 -3.44 15.81 12.23
C CYS A 121 -4.10 15.36 13.56
N GLN A 122 -5.03 14.41 13.49
CA GLN A 122 -5.76 13.91 14.67
C GLN A 122 -4.84 13.27 15.71
N LYS A 123 -3.82 12.53 15.27
CA LYS A 123 -2.89 11.79 16.13
C LYS A 123 -1.67 12.60 16.57
N LYS A 124 -1.57 13.87 16.19
CA LYS A 124 -0.42 14.75 16.49
C LYS A 124 0.92 14.15 16.07
N LEU A 125 0.94 13.46 14.92
CA LEU A 125 2.15 12.78 14.45
C LEU A 125 3.31 13.76 14.27
N VAL A 126 3.05 14.92 13.67
CA VAL A 126 4.06 15.93 13.38
C VAL A 126 4.71 16.42 14.69
N GLU A 127 3.91 16.76 15.70
CA GLU A 127 4.40 17.17 17.02
C GLU A 127 5.30 16.09 17.65
N SER A 128 4.87 14.81 17.62
CA SER A 128 5.68 13.71 18.15
C SER A 128 6.98 13.51 17.36
N PHE A 129 6.96 13.72 16.05
CA PHE A 129 8.14 13.61 15.19
C PHE A 129 9.14 14.73 15.47
N GLU A 130 8.67 15.98 15.53
CA GLU A 130 9.49 17.14 15.84
C GLU A 130 10.15 17.03 17.22
N ASN A 131 9.41 16.54 18.23
CA ASN A 131 9.94 16.27 19.56
C ASN A 131 11.06 15.22 19.54
N PHE A 132 10.86 14.11 18.81
CA PHE A 132 11.90 13.10 18.65
C PHE A 132 13.14 13.68 17.97
N VAL A 133 12.97 14.38 16.85
CA VAL A 133 14.07 14.96 16.09
C VAL A 133 14.84 15.98 16.92
N THR A 134 14.15 16.89 17.62
CA THR A 134 14.78 17.95 18.40
C THR A 134 15.54 17.39 19.60
N SER A 135 14.91 16.51 20.38
CA SER A 135 15.49 15.98 21.62
C SER A 135 16.64 15.00 21.40
N ASN A 136 16.67 14.32 20.25
CA ASN A 136 17.65 13.26 19.98
C ASN A 136 18.59 13.63 18.83
N ILE A 137 18.05 13.78 17.62
CA ILE A 137 18.85 13.92 16.40
C ILE A 137 19.55 15.28 16.35
N SER A 138 18.80 16.37 16.50
CA SER A 138 19.31 17.73 16.44
C SER A 138 20.37 17.96 17.50
N LYS A 139 20.09 17.56 18.75
CA LYS A 139 21.05 17.65 19.85
C LYS A 139 22.35 16.89 19.55
N SER A 140 22.27 15.65 19.08
CA SER A 140 23.45 14.84 18.78
C SER A 140 24.26 15.39 17.59
N LEU A 141 23.60 15.94 16.58
CA LEU A 141 24.26 16.59 15.45
C LEU A 141 24.92 17.92 15.86
N ALA A 142 24.27 18.70 16.72
CA ALA A 142 24.81 19.96 17.25
C ALA A 142 26.08 19.73 18.09
N GLU A 143 26.15 18.65 18.87
CA GLU A 143 27.38 18.25 19.58
C GLU A 143 28.57 17.98 18.64
N ARG A 144 28.29 17.72 17.36
CA ARG A 144 29.28 17.52 16.28
C ARG A 144 29.47 18.76 15.40
N GLY A 145 28.84 19.89 15.76
CA GLY A 145 28.87 21.13 14.97
C GLY A 145 28.07 21.07 13.67
N ILE A 146 27.08 20.18 13.58
CA ILE A 146 26.24 19.99 12.40
C ILE A 146 24.85 20.60 12.69
N GLU A 147 24.53 21.68 11.99
CA GLU A 147 23.25 22.38 12.14
C GLU A 147 22.29 22.09 10.98
N GLU A 148 22.82 21.86 9.77
CA GLU A 148 22.02 21.59 8.58
C GLU A 148 21.74 20.10 8.38
N PHE A 149 20.49 19.71 8.62
CA PHE A 149 19.99 18.38 8.28
C PHE A 149 18.54 18.45 7.84
N ARG A 150 18.04 17.34 7.28
CA ARG A 150 16.63 17.14 6.98
C ARG A 150 16.20 15.75 7.42
N SER A 151 14.96 15.61 7.80
CA SER A 151 14.39 14.35 8.24
C SER A 151 12.93 14.23 7.82
N THR A 152 12.44 13.01 7.60
CA THR A 152 11.05 12.77 7.23
C THR A 152 10.64 11.34 7.61
N ILE A 153 9.34 11.08 7.66
CA ILE A 153 8.77 9.76 7.92
C ILE A 153 8.27 9.15 6.61
N HIS A 154 8.65 7.90 6.36
CA HIS A 154 8.06 7.07 5.33
C HIS A 154 7.27 5.94 5.97
N ILE A 155 6.11 5.59 5.41
CA ILE A 155 5.33 4.41 5.81
C ILE A 155 5.26 3.42 4.66
N ILE A 156 5.14 2.12 4.96
CA ILE A 156 4.80 1.14 3.94
C ILE A 156 3.38 1.46 3.46
N SER A 157 3.23 1.61 2.14
CA SER A 157 1.95 1.93 1.56
C SER A 157 0.92 0.82 1.88
N PRO A 158 -0.26 1.17 2.41
CA PRO A 158 -1.29 0.18 2.73
C PRO A 158 -1.91 -0.43 1.46
N HIS A 159 -1.70 0.17 0.29
CA HIS A 159 -2.27 -0.29 -0.96
C HIS A 159 -1.30 -1.09 -1.83
N ASP A 160 0.01 -0.88 -1.65
CA ASP A 160 1.07 -1.57 -2.38
C ASP A 160 2.31 -1.64 -1.48
N LYS A 161 2.55 -2.83 -0.91
CA LYS A 161 3.64 -3.05 0.03
C LYS A 161 5.03 -2.91 -0.61
N GLU A 162 5.11 -2.85 -1.95
CA GLU A 162 6.38 -2.61 -2.67
C GLU A 162 6.78 -1.12 -2.68
N TYR A 163 5.95 -0.24 -2.12
CA TYR A 163 6.21 1.20 -2.07
C TYR A 163 6.15 1.77 -0.66
N LEU A 164 6.98 2.79 -0.47
CA LEU A 164 7.02 3.66 0.68
C LEU A 164 6.33 4.97 0.32
N TYR A 165 5.52 5.48 1.24
CA TYR A 165 4.82 6.74 1.14
C TYR A 165 5.42 7.75 2.13
N GLN A 166 5.86 8.90 1.64
CA GLN A 166 6.38 9.97 2.48
C GLN A 166 5.23 10.66 3.21
N LEU A 167 5.17 10.45 4.53
CA LEU A 167 4.07 10.84 5.40
C LEU A 167 4.18 12.28 5.90
N THR A 168 5.39 12.81 6.06
CA THR A 168 5.63 14.16 6.54
C THR A 168 6.46 14.98 5.55
N GLU A 169 6.38 16.30 5.68
CA GLU A 169 7.38 17.17 5.06
C GLU A 169 8.77 16.93 5.65
N TYR A 170 9.79 17.52 5.01
CA TYR A 170 11.12 17.54 5.60
C TYR A 170 11.16 18.47 6.81
N TYR A 171 11.70 17.97 7.91
CA TYR A 171 11.94 18.72 9.14
C TYR A 171 13.43 18.65 9.55
N PRO A 172 14.05 19.71 10.08
CA PRO A 172 13.52 21.08 10.13
C PRO A 172 13.26 21.62 8.73
N GLU A 173 12.23 22.47 8.60
CA GLU A 173 11.93 23.12 7.33
C GLU A 173 13.04 24.14 7.02
N SER A 174 13.73 23.97 5.90
CA SER A 174 14.70 24.97 5.44
C SER A 174 14.02 26.03 4.58
N GLU A 175 14.63 27.20 4.46
CA GLU A 175 14.08 28.30 3.67
C GLU A 175 13.91 27.91 2.19
N ALA A 176 14.81 27.08 1.65
CA ALA A 176 14.69 26.53 0.30
C ALA A 176 13.54 25.53 0.12
N MET A 177 12.98 24.99 1.20
CA MET A 177 11.85 24.05 1.21
C MET A 177 10.51 24.73 1.54
N ARG A 178 10.53 26.01 1.92
CA ARG A 178 9.32 26.76 2.28
C ARG A 178 8.35 26.83 1.10
N GLY A 179 7.14 26.34 1.30
CA GLY A 179 6.09 26.31 0.27
C GLY A 179 6.23 25.18 -0.76
N VAL A 180 7.19 24.26 -0.58
CA VAL A 180 7.34 23.07 -1.44
C VAL A 180 6.78 21.86 -0.71
N THR A 181 5.70 21.27 -1.24
CA THR A 181 5.14 20.02 -0.71
C THR A 181 5.93 18.82 -1.19
N ASN A 182 6.59 18.13 -0.27
CA ASN A 182 7.30 16.87 -0.48
C ASN A 182 6.53 15.67 0.09
N ARG A 183 5.56 15.91 0.98
CA ARG A 183 4.61 14.88 1.45
C ARG A 183 3.85 14.31 0.26
N GLY A 184 3.48 13.02 0.34
CA GLY A 184 2.72 12.37 -0.71
C GLY A 184 3.57 11.62 -1.74
N ARG A 185 4.90 11.81 -1.71
CA ARG A 185 5.82 11.10 -2.61
C ARG A 185 5.79 9.61 -2.34
N MET A 186 5.88 8.84 -3.42
CA MET A 186 6.01 7.39 -3.37
C MET A 186 7.37 6.98 -3.91
N THR A 187 8.04 6.09 -3.20
CA THR A 187 9.33 5.51 -3.60
C THR A 187 9.25 4.00 -3.46
N SER A 188 10.00 3.24 -4.25
CA SER A 188 9.99 1.78 -4.10
C SER A 188 10.75 1.37 -2.85
N ILE A 189 10.23 0.37 -2.13
CA ILE A 189 10.90 -0.29 -1.01
C ILE A 189 12.22 -0.95 -1.42
N ARG A 190 12.44 -1.19 -2.72
CA ARG A 190 13.64 -1.86 -3.25
C ARG A 190 14.86 -0.96 -3.26
N PHE A 191 14.66 0.36 -3.21
CA PHE A 191 15.71 1.33 -3.47
C PHE A 191 16.02 2.21 -2.27
N GLY A 192 17.25 2.73 -2.24
CA GLY A 192 17.71 3.66 -1.21
C GLY A 192 17.93 3.05 0.18
N ILE A 193 18.52 3.86 1.06
CA ILE A 193 18.77 3.48 2.46
C ILE A 193 17.48 3.20 3.24
N THR A 194 16.39 3.93 2.93
CA THR A 194 15.07 3.71 3.54
C THR A 194 14.51 2.35 3.17
N GLY A 195 14.59 1.96 1.89
CA GLY A 195 14.17 0.65 1.44
C GLY A 195 14.99 -0.47 2.09
N ARG A 196 16.31 -0.31 2.21
CA ARG A 196 17.19 -1.25 2.90
C ARG A 196 16.80 -1.43 4.37
N ALA A 197 16.61 -0.33 5.10
CA ALA A 197 16.22 -0.37 6.51
C ALA A 197 14.87 -1.03 6.76
N ILE A 198 13.91 -0.83 5.87
CA ILE A 198 12.65 -1.56 5.94
C ILE A 198 12.87 -3.06 5.70
N ARG A 199 13.54 -3.46 4.62
CA ARG A 199 13.71 -4.89 4.30
C ARG A 199 14.51 -5.66 5.36
N ASP A 200 15.53 -5.02 5.93
CA ASP A 200 16.42 -5.64 6.91
C ASP A 200 15.85 -5.54 8.35
N GLY A 201 14.86 -4.67 8.58
CA GLY A 201 14.24 -4.44 9.88
C GLY A 201 15.18 -3.83 10.92
N LYS A 202 16.28 -3.20 10.49
CA LYS A 202 17.32 -2.62 11.36
C LYS A 202 17.70 -1.21 10.90
N PRO A 203 18.24 -0.36 11.80
CA PRO A 203 18.80 0.91 11.40
C PRO A 203 19.98 0.75 10.43
N HIS A 204 20.05 1.60 9.41
CA HIS A 204 21.19 1.69 8.50
C HIS A 204 21.67 3.13 8.41
N TYR A 205 22.97 3.32 8.26
CA TYR A 205 23.57 4.62 8.04
C TYR A 205 24.75 4.49 7.07
N ASP A 206 24.97 5.55 6.32
CA ASP A 206 26.11 5.69 5.43
C ASP A 206 26.71 7.09 5.64
N GLY A 207 27.98 7.13 6.00
CA GLY A 207 28.70 8.38 6.21
C GLY A 207 29.15 9.05 4.93
N HIS A 208 29.31 8.29 3.84
CA HIS A 208 29.77 8.84 2.59
C HIS A 208 29.29 8.02 1.40
N ILE A 209 28.20 8.50 0.82
CA ILE A 209 27.55 7.83 -0.31
C ILE A 209 28.28 8.19 -1.62
N ARG A 210 28.85 7.18 -2.28
CA ARG A 210 29.42 7.36 -3.63
C ARG A 210 28.35 7.12 -4.69
N PRO A 211 28.34 7.86 -5.82
CA PRO A 211 27.39 7.63 -6.91
C PRO A 211 27.36 6.18 -7.42
N ALA A 212 28.51 5.48 -7.45
CA ALA A 212 28.56 4.08 -7.83
C ALA A 212 27.80 3.15 -6.86
N GLN A 213 27.77 3.47 -5.57
CA GLN A 213 27.00 2.74 -4.55
C GLN A 213 25.50 3.00 -4.70
N LEU A 214 25.10 4.21 -5.08
CA LEU A 214 23.69 4.52 -5.39
C LEU A 214 23.13 3.65 -6.51
N ILE A 215 23.93 3.39 -7.54
CA ILE A 215 23.53 2.51 -8.65
C ILE A 215 23.51 1.05 -8.19
N SER A 216 24.65 0.57 -7.66
CA SER A 216 24.85 -0.87 -7.39
C SER A 216 24.08 -1.38 -6.16
N LEU A 217 23.99 -0.57 -5.09
CA LEU A 217 23.35 -0.97 -3.84
C LEU A 217 21.91 -0.47 -3.75
N TRP A 218 21.65 0.72 -4.31
CA TRP A 218 20.35 1.39 -4.12
C TRP A 218 19.49 1.37 -5.39
N GLY A 219 19.98 0.75 -6.47
CA GLY A 219 19.23 0.52 -7.71
C GLY A 219 18.82 1.79 -8.46
N MET A 220 19.53 2.90 -8.23
CA MET A 220 19.30 4.14 -8.96
C MET A 220 19.84 4.05 -10.39
N THR A 221 19.21 4.76 -11.32
CA THR A 221 19.82 5.04 -12.62
C THR A 221 21.05 5.93 -12.45
N ARG A 222 21.91 5.99 -13.48
CA ARG A 222 23.10 6.85 -13.45
C ARG A 222 22.74 8.32 -13.25
N ALA A 223 21.71 8.82 -13.92
CA ALA A 223 21.25 10.20 -13.80
C ALA A 223 20.71 10.51 -12.39
N GLU A 224 19.95 9.59 -11.79
CA GLU A 224 19.49 9.71 -10.41
C GLU A 224 20.65 9.68 -9.42
N ALA A 225 21.62 8.77 -9.61
CA ALA A 225 22.80 8.66 -8.78
C ALA A 225 23.70 9.91 -8.86
N GLU A 226 23.84 10.51 -10.04
CA GLU A 226 24.56 11.77 -10.22
C GLU A 226 23.80 12.94 -9.59
N SER A 227 22.47 12.98 -9.70
CA SER A 227 21.64 14.00 -9.07
C SER A 227 21.66 13.90 -7.54
N ALA A 228 21.51 12.70 -7.00
CA ALA A 228 21.52 12.42 -5.57
C ALA A 228 22.94 12.52 -4.97
N GLY A 229 23.97 12.15 -5.72
CA GLY A 229 25.38 12.21 -5.34
C GLY A 229 26.02 13.59 -5.47
N LYS A 230 25.31 14.59 -6.02
CA LYS A 230 25.74 16.00 -6.04
C LYS A 230 25.73 16.66 -4.65
N GLY A 231 25.18 15.99 -3.63
CA GLY A 231 25.37 16.35 -2.23
C GLY A 231 26.30 15.35 -1.55
N GLU A 232 27.27 15.84 -0.79
CA GLU A 232 28.10 15.02 0.10
C GLU A 232 27.26 14.53 1.28
N LEU A 233 26.34 13.59 1.02
CA LEU A 233 25.30 13.23 1.97
C LEU A 233 25.78 12.11 2.89
N SER A 234 25.68 12.35 4.19
CA SER A 234 25.53 11.28 5.17
C SER A 234 24.04 11.02 5.38
N MET A 235 23.65 9.75 5.43
CA MET A 235 22.25 9.35 5.61
C MET A 235 22.11 8.37 6.77
N LEU A 236 20.97 8.44 7.43
CA LEU A 236 20.52 7.53 8.48
C LEU A 236 19.06 7.17 8.20
N SER A 237 18.74 5.89 8.37
CA SER A 237 17.38 5.39 8.24
C SER A 237 17.09 4.40 9.35
N MET A 238 16.04 4.67 10.13
CA MET A 238 15.65 3.89 11.31
C MET A 238 14.25 3.32 11.11
N PRO A 239 14.09 2.00 10.98
CA PRO A 239 12.78 1.39 10.79
C PRO A 239 12.01 1.35 12.11
N ILE A 240 10.70 1.57 12.01
CA ILE A 240 9.75 1.40 13.10
C ILE A 240 9.09 0.05 12.90
N LEU A 241 9.18 -0.78 13.93
CA LEU A 241 8.65 -2.14 13.93
C LEU A 241 7.35 -2.18 14.73
N ASN A 242 6.38 -2.98 14.28
CA ASN A 242 5.19 -3.29 15.06
C ASN A 242 5.47 -4.31 16.17
N ILE A 243 4.43 -4.68 16.91
CA ILE A 243 4.49 -5.68 18.00
C ILE A 243 4.93 -7.08 17.53
N HIS A 244 4.86 -7.36 16.23
CA HIS A 244 5.29 -8.61 15.61
C HIS A 244 6.70 -8.52 15.02
N HIS A 245 7.43 -7.45 15.31
CA HIS A 245 8.75 -7.15 14.74
C HIS A 245 8.75 -6.95 13.22
N GLU A 246 7.60 -6.65 12.63
CA GLU A 246 7.51 -6.33 11.20
C GLU A 246 7.67 -4.81 11.00
N PRO A 247 8.45 -4.39 10.01
CA PRO A 247 8.62 -2.98 9.69
C PRO A 247 7.31 -2.39 9.16
N VAL A 248 6.90 -1.23 9.69
CA VAL A 248 5.69 -0.51 9.24
C VAL A 248 6.00 0.88 8.70
N ALA A 249 7.11 1.46 9.13
CA ALA A 249 7.54 2.80 8.77
C ALA A 249 9.05 2.96 8.94
N CYS A 250 9.58 4.09 8.53
CA CYS A 250 10.98 4.44 8.71
C CYS A 250 11.14 5.94 8.87
N VAL A 251 11.95 6.35 9.85
CA VAL A 251 12.47 7.71 9.93
C VAL A 251 13.72 7.80 9.08
N PHE A 252 13.75 8.76 8.16
CA PHE A 252 14.91 9.09 7.34
C PHE A 252 15.54 10.38 7.84
N VAL A 253 16.87 10.45 7.89
CA VAL A 253 17.65 11.65 8.17
C VAL A 253 18.77 11.77 7.13
N GLY A 254 18.94 12.95 6.56
CA GLY A 254 20.01 13.27 5.62
C GLY A 254 20.74 14.55 6.00
N VAL A 255 22.07 14.53 5.93
CA VAL A 255 22.97 15.63 6.28
C VAL A 255 23.94 15.84 5.14
N LYS A 256 24.30 17.09 4.80
CA LYS A 256 25.30 17.41 3.74
C LYS A 256 26.76 17.31 4.21
N VAL A 257 26.98 16.85 5.43
CA VAL A 257 28.30 16.67 6.02
C VAL A 257 28.62 15.18 6.00
N LYS A 258 29.81 14.83 5.51
CA LYS A 258 30.29 13.44 5.54
C LYS A 258 30.44 12.96 6.97
N PHE A 259 30.16 11.68 7.16
CA PHE A 259 30.38 10.96 8.41
C PHE A 259 29.59 11.52 9.60
N ALA A 260 28.49 12.25 9.35
CA ALA A 260 27.64 12.81 10.38
C ALA A 260 27.16 11.75 11.39
N PHE A 261 26.92 10.52 10.90
CA PHE A 261 26.50 9.37 11.69
C PHE A 261 27.58 8.28 11.85
N GLY A 262 28.84 8.56 11.51
CA GLY A 262 29.93 7.55 11.45
C GLY A 262 30.36 7.21 10.01
N SER A 263 31.40 6.38 9.84
CA SER A 263 31.91 6.02 8.51
C SER A 263 31.09 4.94 7.83
N ASP A 264 30.74 3.90 8.57
CA ASP A 264 29.88 2.80 8.13
C ASP A 264 29.30 2.07 9.36
N GLU A 265 28.40 1.11 9.11
CA GLU A 265 27.76 0.30 10.16
C GLU A 265 28.75 -0.39 11.12
N ASN A 266 30.00 -0.59 10.71
CA ASN A 266 31.04 -1.27 11.49
C ASN A 266 31.90 -0.34 12.33
N SER A 267 31.78 0.98 12.18
CA SER A 267 32.71 1.96 12.75
C SER A 267 32.36 2.47 14.16
N GLY A 268 31.58 1.71 14.94
CA GLY A 268 31.28 2.04 16.34
C GLY A 268 30.28 3.18 16.58
N SER A 269 29.67 3.75 15.54
CA SER A 269 28.58 4.73 15.71
C SER A 269 27.22 4.10 16.04
N GLY A 270 27.21 2.76 16.17
CA GLY A 270 26.04 1.99 16.58
C GLY A 270 25.46 2.43 17.93
N ASP A 271 26.30 2.85 18.88
CA ASP A 271 25.83 3.26 20.22
C ASP A 271 24.95 4.51 20.18
N THR A 272 25.27 5.48 19.32
CA THR A 272 24.47 6.70 19.15
C THR A 272 23.12 6.38 18.50
N ILE A 273 23.11 5.53 17.47
CA ILE A 273 21.85 5.16 16.79
C ILE A 273 21.00 4.28 17.71
N GLN A 274 21.64 3.40 18.48
CA GLN A 274 20.96 2.56 19.46
C GLN A 274 20.32 3.41 20.56
N SER A 275 20.97 4.51 20.98
CA SER A 275 20.38 5.43 21.96
C SER A 275 19.14 6.14 21.42
N PHE A 276 19.13 6.51 20.13
CA PHE A 276 17.95 7.09 19.47
C PHE A 276 16.77 6.12 19.48
N VAL A 277 16.96 4.88 19.02
CA VAL A 277 15.86 3.89 18.93
C VAL A 277 15.44 3.34 20.30
N SER A 278 16.19 3.63 21.35
CA SER A 278 15.87 3.23 22.73
C SER A 278 15.22 4.37 23.54
N SER A 279 15.17 5.59 23.00
CA SER A 279 14.65 6.76 23.70
C SER A 279 13.14 6.71 23.93
N ASN A 280 12.67 7.49 24.91
CA ASN A 280 11.24 7.56 25.21
C ASN A 280 10.47 8.26 24.08
N GLU A 281 11.09 9.25 23.44
CA GLU A 281 10.53 9.96 22.29
C GLU A 281 10.38 9.03 21.08
N TRP A 282 11.33 8.12 20.86
CA TRP A 282 11.22 7.11 19.80
C TRP A 282 10.05 6.15 20.05
N LYS A 283 9.87 5.70 21.30
CA LYS A 283 8.74 4.83 21.68
C LYS A 283 7.40 5.53 21.50
N ALA A 284 7.31 6.80 21.90
CA ALA A 284 6.12 7.62 21.70
C ALA A 284 5.81 7.80 20.22
N LEU A 285 6.80 8.19 19.42
CA LEU A 285 6.68 8.35 17.96
C LEU A 285 6.27 7.03 17.28
N SER A 286 6.89 5.92 17.65
CA SER A 286 6.60 4.60 17.10
C SER A 286 5.16 4.20 17.36
N THR A 287 4.66 4.44 18.58
CA THR A 287 3.27 4.16 18.96
C THR A 287 2.30 4.95 18.08
N VAL A 288 2.53 6.25 17.93
CA VAL A 288 1.68 7.12 17.09
C VAL A 288 1.70 6.66 15.63
N ILE A 289 2.87 6.31 15.09
CA ILE A 289 3.00 5.86 13.70
C ILE A 289 2.29 4.52 13.45
N ILE A 290 2.41 3.57 14.38
CA ILE A 290 1.70 2.29 14.28
C ILE A 290 0.18 2.52 14.26
N ASP A 291 -0.32 3.40 15.11
CA ASP A 291 -1.74 3.77 15.12
C ASP A 291 -2.18 4.44 13.81
N VAL A 292 -1.37 5.39 13.29
CA VAL A 292 -1.63 6.05 12.01
C VAL A 292 -1.67 5.03 10.87
N GLN A 293 -0.73 4.07 10.84
CA GLN A 293 -0.65 3.04 9.81
C GLN A 293 -1.85 2.09 9.87
N LYS A 294 -2.24 1.65 11.07
CA LYS A 294 -3.40 0.79 11.29
C LYS A 294 -4.70 1.47 10.87
N GLU A 295 -4.92 2.71 11.32
CA GLU A 295 -6.11 3.48 11.01
C GLU A 295 -6.17 3.84 9.52
N GLY A 296 -5.04 4.21 8.92
CA GLY A 296 -4.94 4.49 7.49
C GLY A 296 -5.26 3.27 6.64
N ALA A 297 -4.77 2.09 7.01
CA ALA A 297 -5.11 0.84 6.35
C ALA A 297 -6.61 0.51 6.47
N GLN A 298 -7.21 0.71 7.65
CA GLN A 298 -8.64 0.49 7.89
C GLN A 298 -9.50 1.42 7.03
N ARG A 299 -9.25 2.75 7.06
CA ARG A 299 -10.00 3.72 6.25
C ARG A 299 -9.84 3.45 4.76
N TRP A 300 -8.64 3.13 4.30
CA TRP A 300 -8.40 2.75 2.91
C TRP A 300 -9.21 1.52 2.49
N SER A 301 -9.31 0.50 3.36
CA SER A 301 -10.09 -0.70 3.07
C SER A 301 -11.59 -0.43 2.92
N SER A 302 -12.14 0.54 3.68
CA SER A 302 -13.56 0.92 3.60
C SER A 302 -13.95 1.70 2.34
N LEU A 303 -12.97 2.21 1.58
CA LEU A 303 -13.20 2.91 0.32
C LEU A 303 -13.23 1.97 -0.90
N ARG A 304 -12.96 0.68 -0.71
CA ARG A 304 -12.99 -0.36 -1.74
C ARG A 304 -14.30 -1.14 -1.66
#